data_AF-A0AAX6NCE3-F1
#
_entry.id   AF-A0AAX6NCE3-F1
#
_cell.length_a   1.000
_cell.length_b   1.000
_cell.length_c   1.000
_cell.angle_alpha   90.00
_cell.angle_beta   90.00
_cell.angle_gamma   90.00
#
_symmetry.space_group_name_H-M   'P 1'
#
loop_
_entity.id
_entity.type
_entity.pdbx_description
1 polymer ?
#
loop_
_entity_poly.entity_id
_entity_poly.type
_entity_poly.pdbx_seq_one_letter_code
_entity_poly.pdbx_strand_id
1 'polypeptide(L)'
;MKKRSRSYYRHQRNRAIKHKLNILTNVWSLDPEEDNAHSWIAHPGKLSKAKLNCSCDLCKYEKNYNIVKPHIKAKLDQMEKEINDFLSE
;
A
#
# COMPACT_ATOMS: atom_id res chain seq x y z
N MET A 1 -17.14 -15.66 18.32
CA MET A 1 -16.97 -14.35 17.65
C MET A 1 -18.25 -13.53 17.89
N LYS A 2 -18.21 -12.40 18.62
CA LYS A 2 -19.42 -11.58 18.92
C LYS A 2 -20.27 -11.40 17.66
N LYS A 3 -21.60 -11.53 17.80
CA LYS A 3 -22.63 -11.56 16.75
C LYS A 3 -22.52 -10.37 15.77
N ARG A 4 -21.56 -10.40 14.85
CA ARG A 4 -21.39 -9.40 13.79
C ARG A 4 -22.47 -9.65 12.75
N SER A 5 -23.47 -8.79 12.73
CA SER A 5 -24.54 -8.82 11.74
C SER A 5 -24.03 -8.45 10.35
N ARG A 6 -24.82 -8.77 9.32
CA ARG A 6 -24.59 -8.29 7.95
C ARG A 6 -24.54 -6.76 7.88
N SER A 7 -25.33 -6.07 8.71
CA SER A 7 -25.30 -4.60 8.80
C SER A 7 -23.97 -4.07 9.30
N TYR A 8 -23.34 -4.74 10.27
CA TYR A 8 -22.01 -4.38 10.75
C TYR A 8 -20.96 -4.43 9.63
N TYR A 9 -20.93 -5.49 8.83
CA TYR A 9 -19.97 -5.61 7.72
C TYR A 9 -20.22 -4.57 6.62
N ARG A 10 -21.49 -4.26 6.31
CA ARG A 10 -21.83 -3.18 5.38
C ARG A 10 -21.35 -1.83 5.90
N HIS A 11 -21.54 -1.55 7.18
CA HIS A 11 -21.05 -0.33 7.81
C HIS A 11 -19.53 -0.21 7.73
N GLN A 12 -18.78 -1.26 8.10
CA GLN A 12 -17.30 -1.23 8.01
C GLN A 12 -16.81 -1.07 6.57
N ARG A 13 -17.45 -1.75 5.61
CA ARG A 13 -17.14 -1.57 4.18
C ARG A 13 -17.35 -0.12 3.74
N ASN A 14 -18.50 0.47 4.10
CA ASN A 14 -18.81 1.86 3.73
C ASN A 14 -17.87 2.85 4.40
N ARG A 15 -17.50 2.63 5.66
CA ARG A 15 -16.50 3.43 6.38
C ARG A 15 -15.15 3.41 5.65
N ALA A 16 -14.67 2.24 5.25
CA ALA A 16 -13.43 2.11 4.49
C ALA A 16 -13.49 2.79 3.11
N ILE A 17 -14.61 2.67 2.40
CA ILE A 17 -14.84 3.35 1.12
C ILE A 17 -14.80 4.87 1.31
N LYS A 18 -15.58 5.41 2.26
CA LYS A 18 -15.66 6.85 2.53
C LYS A 18 -14.30 7.44 2.88
N HIS A 19 -13.55 6.78 3.76
CA HIS A 19 -12.21 7.23 4.14
C HIS A 19 -11.26 7.27 2.94
N LYS A 20 -11.27 6.24 2.08
CA LYS A 20 -10.43 6.19 0.88
C LYS A 20 -10.86 7.20 -0.17
N LEU A 21 -12.16 7.42 -0.34
CA LEU A 21 -12.68 8.44 -1.25
C LEU A 21 -12.21 9.84 -0.80
N ASN A 22 -12.26 10.12 0.50
CA ASN A 22 -11.75 11.36 1.08
C ASN A 22 -10.24 11.57 0.81
N ILE A 23 -9.43 10.50 0.82
CA ILE A 23 -8.01 10.61 0.44
C ILE A 23 -7.89 11.02 -1.04
N LEU A 24 -8.65 10.39 -1.93
CA LEU A 24 -8.62 10.71 -3.36
C LEU A 24 -9.00 12.17 -3.62
N THR A 25 -10.10 12.65 -3.02
CA THR A 25 -10.59 14.00 -3.28
C THR A 25 -9.76 15.07 -2.58
N ASN A 26 -9.38 14.86 -1.31
CA ASN A 26 -8.82 15.94 -0.50
C ASN A 26 -7.29 15.90 -0.38
N VAL A 27 -6.66 14.73 -0.53
CA VAL A 27 -5.20 14.60 -0.45
C VAL A 27 -4.61 14.55 -1.86
N TRP A 28 -5.21 13.79 -2.76
CA TRP A 28 -4.75 13.72 -4.15
C TRP A 28 -5.39 14.79 -5.05
N SER A 29 -6.32 15.59 -4.51
CA SER A 29 -6.99 16.69 -5.22
C SER A 29 -7.65 16.23 -6.53
N LEU A 30 -8.16 14.99 -6.57
CA LEU A 30 -8.88 14.48 -7.73
C LEU A 30 -10.30 15.02 -7.70
N ASP A 31 -10.65 15.80 -8.73
CA ASP A 31 -11.96 16.40 -8.86
C ASP A 31 -13.00 15.35 -9.33
N PRO A 32 -14.10 15.15 -8.59
CA PRO A 32 -15.20 14.30 -9.05
C PRO A 32 -15.93 14.79 -10.30
N GLU A 33 -15.86 16.09 -10.59
CA GLU A 33 -16.57 16.74 -11.69
C GLU A 33 -15.75 16.81 -12.99
N GLU A 34 -14.50 16.34 -12.97
CA GLU A 34 -13.65 16.28 -14.16
C GLU A 34 -14.18 15.24 -15.16
N ASP A 35 -14.23 15.60 -16.45
CA ASP A 35 -14.76 14.74 -17.55
C ASP A 35 -14.04 13.38 -17.69
N ASN A 36 -12.91 13.20 -17.01
CA ASN A 36 -12.18 11.93 -16.89
C ASN A 36 -11.92 11.53 -15.43
N ALA A 37 -12.93 11.70 -14.56
CA ALA A 37 -12.84 11.34 -13.15
C ALA A 37 -12.26 9.93 -12.95
N HIS A 38 -11.29 9.83 -12.04
CA HIS A 38 -10.57 8.59 -11.78
C HIS A 38 -11.55 7.41 -11.54
N SER A 39 -11.25 6.21 -12.05
CA SER A 39 -12.17 5.05 -12.01
C SER A 39 -12.71 4.72 -10.61
N TRP A 40 -11.95 5.03 -9.55
CA TRP A 40 -12.36 4.87 -8.15
C TRP A 40 -13.37 5.92 -7.66
N ILE A 41 -13.40 7.11 -8.25
CA ILE A 41 -14.42 8.13 -7.98
C ILE A 41 -15.72 7.76 -8.69
N ALA A 42 -15.63 7.35 -9.97
CA ALA A 42 -16.78 6.85 -10.73
C ALA A 42 -17.39 5.58 -10.08
N HIS A 43 -16.58 4.73 -9.46
CA HIS A 43 -17.03 3.47 -8.84
C HIS A 43 -16.48 3.30 -7.40
N PRO A 44 -16.99 4.06 -6.41
CA PRO A 44 -16.44 4.07 -5.04
C PRO A 44 -16.48 2.71 -4.35
N GLY A 45 -17.41 1.82 -4.74
CA GLY A 45 -17.51 0.46 -4.19
C GLY A 45 -16.20 -0.36 -4.30
N LYS A 46 -15.39 -0.11 -5.34
CA LYS A 46 -14.10 -0.79 -5.56
C LYS A 46 -13.05 -0.40 -4.51
N LEU A 47 -13.18 0.76 -3.87
CA LEU A 47 -12.27 1.23 -2.83
C LEU A 47 -12.26 0.35 -1.58
N SER A 48 -13.31 -0.43 -1.33
CA SER A 48 -13.36 -1.38 -0.20
C SER A 48 -12.13 -2.28 -0.10
N LYS A 49 -11.53 -2.67 -1.23
CA LYS A 49 -10.31 -3.50 -1.31
C LYS A 49 -9.11 -2.82 -1.96
N ALA A 50 -9.25 -1.59 -2.46
CA ALA A 50 -8.17 -0.88 -3.15
C ALA A 50 -7.01 -0.55 -2.19
N LYS A 51 -5.77 -0.61 -2.70
CA LYS A 51 -4.58 -0.08 -2.04
C LYS A 51 -4.26 1.29 -2.65
N LEU A 52 -4.37 2.36 -1.87
CA LEU A 52 -4.11 3.72 -2.33
C LEU A 52 -2.63 4.07 -2.15
N ASN A 53 -1.75 3.53 -3.00
CA ASN A 53 -0.33 3.90 -2.98
C ASN A 53 -0.06 5.03 -3.99
N CYS A 54 0.41 6.19 -3.52
CA CYS A 54 0.78 7.28 -4.43
C CYS A 54 2.10 7.04 -5.18
N SER A 55 2.85 5.98 -4.85
CA SER A 55 4.24 5.78 -5.31
C SER A 55 5.22 6.92 -4.97
N CYS A 56 4.74 7.93 -4.24
CA CYS A 56 5.47 9.05 -3.64
C CYS A 56 6.58 8.58 -2.69
N ASP A 57 7.50 9.49 -2.35
CA ASP A 57 8.66 9.21 -1.49
C ASP A 57 8.30 8.65 -0.12
N LEU A 58 7.14 9.02 0.44
CA LEU A 58 6.67 8.44 1.69
C LEU A 58 6.18 6.99 1.51
N CYS A 59 5.35 6.72 0.50
CA CYS A 59 4.81 5.38 0.26
C CYS A 59 5.85 4.39 -0.30
N LYS A 60 6.91 4.90 -0.95
CA LYS A 60 7.99 4.10 -1.54
C LYS A 60 9.36 4.50 -1.00
N TYR A 61 9.42 4.91 0.26
CA TYR A 61 10.64 5.40 0.93
C TYR A 61 11.85 4.51 0.68
N GLU A 62 11.77 3.22 1.05
CA GLU A 62 12.89 2.30 0.88
C GLU A 62 13.36 2.18 -0.59
N LYS A 63 12.42 2.24 -1.55
CA LYS A 63 12.75 2.15 -2.98
C LYS A 63 13.38 3.43 -3.49
N ASN A 64 12.83 4.58 -3.12
CA ASN A 64 13.26 5.87 -3.66
C ASN A 64 14.60 6.32 -3.06
N TYR A 65 14.87 5.94 -1.82
CA TYR A 65 16.14 6.20 -1.14
C TYR A 65 17.13 5.02 -1.17
N ASN A 66 16.86 3.99 -1.99
CA ASN A 66 17.73 2.81 -2.16
C ASN A 66 18.15 2.14 -0.83
N ILE A 67 17.23 2.11 0.14
CA ILE A 67 17.50 1.52 1.45
C ILE A 67 17.44 0.01 1.31
N VAL A 68 18.57 -0.65 1.56
CA VAL A 68 18.66 -2.11 1.51
C VAL A 68 17.81 -2.70 2.62
N LYS A 69 16.88 -3.59 2.25
CA LYS A 69 16.02 -4.26 3.22
C LYS A 69 16.85 -5.17 4.13
N PRO A 70 16.54 -5.25 5.44
CA PRO A 70 17.33 -6.04 6.39
C PRO A 70 17.55 -7.50 5.98
N HIS A 71 16.54 -8.16 5.40
CA HIS A 71 16.67 -9.56 4.95
C HIS A 71 17.58 -9.72 3.73
N ILE A 72 17.66 -8.71 2.86
CA ILE A 72 18.57 -8.72 1.71
C ILE A 72 19.99 -8.56 2.23
N LYS A 73 20.21 -7.61 3.15
CA LYS A 73 21.50 -7.41 3.81
C LYS A 73 21.98 -8.69 4.49
N ALA A 74 21.16 -9.29 5.34
CA ALA A 74 21.52 -10.54 6.03
C ALA A 74 21.88 -11.69 5.06
N LYS A 75 21.18 -11.78 3.92
CA LYS A 75 21.49 -12.77 2.90
C LYS A 75 22.82 -12.50 2.20
N LEU A 76 23.12 -11.24 1.89
CA LEU A 76 24.40 -10.84 1.30
C LEU A 76 25.55 -11.12 2.26
N ASP A 77 25.40 -10.77 3.54
CA ASP A 77 26.40 -11.02 4.58
C ASP A 77 26.67 -12.53 4.73
N GLN A 78 25.62 -13.37 4.64
CA GLN A 78 25.78 -14.82 4.66
C GLN A 78 26.53 -15.34 3.42
N MET A 79 26.17 -14.86 2.22
CA MET A 79 26.84 -15.26 0.98
C MET A 79 28.32 -14.85 0.98
N GLU A 80 28.63 -13.66 1.50
CA GLU A 80 30.00 -13.18 1.66
C GLU A 80 30.80 -14.07 2.62
N LYS A 81 30.18 -14.50 3.72
CA LYS A 81 30.79 -15.46 4.64
C LYS A 81 31.10 -16.80 3.95
N GLU A 82 30.15 -17.37 3.21
CA GLU A 82 30.34 -18.63 2.48
C GLU A 82 31.47 -18.55 1.45
N ILE A 83 31.61 -17.42 0.75
CA ILE A 83 32.72 -17.18 -0.18
C ILE A 83 34.06 -17.11 0.56
N ASN A 84 34.11 -16.38 1.67
CA ASN A 84 35.34 -16.24 2.46
C ASN A 84 35.78 -17.57 3.07
N ASP A 85 34.84 -18.36 3.58
CA ASP A 85 35.09 -19.69 4.12
C ASP A 85 35.71 -20.58 3.01
N PHE A 86 35.13 -20.60 1.79
CA PHE A 86 35.65 -21.34 0.65
C PHE A 86 37.06 -20.91 0.19
N LEU A 87 37.34 -19.60 0.18
CA LEU A 87 38.66 -19.08 -0.23
C LEU A 87 39.76 -19.29 0.82
N SER A 88 39.38 -19.60 2.06
CA SER A 88 40.30 -19.83 3.17
C SER A 88 40.73 -21.29 3.34
N GLU A 89 40.07 -22.21 2.64
CA GLU A 89 40.42 -23.64 2.50
C GLU A 89 41.44 -23.88 1.36
#